data_AF-A0A9P7WRT7-F1
#
_entry.id   AF-A0A9P7WRT7-F1
#
_cell.length_a   1.000
_cell.length_b   1.000
_cell.length_c   1.000
_cell.angle_alpha   90.00
_cell.angle_beta   90.00
_cell.angle_gamma   90.00
#
_symmetry.space_group_name_H-M   'P 1'
#
loop_
_entity.id
_entity.type
_entity.pdbx_description
1 polymer ?
#
loop_
_entity_poly.entity_id
_entity_poly.type
_entity_poly.pdbx_seq_one_letter_code
_entity_poly.pdbx_strand_id
1 'polypeptide(L)'
;MESFLGSLQNKAQHALDKSGFASKIPANFQPANFQTHTTAAQQPLNAPGHQGGGKPDSRRNSGSSGRPFIVDNITQQLRALHNQYAPQGPPDVRYVQVLVTNAKGVSLDYQGVGRDAQALSKDFYLWGQEQEEDVKDVTDRLAFVTFAHGNLATNLANELDAARAPFKNLREILTKAAPRKSQLQAIDAQIKTLQTSGGRNPGAETKIAELEAERRRRVNEDEPMEMQIATIKRNAIKESEEIRWKAVKEVRRSPFDLCIL
;
A
#
# COMPACT_ATOMS: atom_id res chain seq x y z
N MET A 1 32.09 16.06 -12.04
CA MET A 1 30.74 16.62 -11.93
C MET A 1 30.10 16.23 -10.58
N GLU A 2 30.71 16.57 -9.45
CA GLU A 2 30.13 16.28 -8.11
C GLU A 2 29.55 17.53 -7.40
N SER A 3 29.74 18.71 -7.99
CA SER A 3 29.48 19.99 -7.31
C SER A 3 28.03 20.49 -7.43
N PHE A 4 27.17 19.86 -8.24
CA PHE A 4 25.78 20.32 -8.42
C PHE A 4 24.81 19.66 -7.42
N LEU A 5 24.98 18.36 -7.14
CA LEU A 5 24.11 17.62 -6.20
C LEU A 5 24.33 18.07 -4.74
N GLY A 6 25.58 18.39 -4.35
CA GLY A 6 25.89 18.90 -3.01
C GLY A 6 25.34 20.31 -2.72
N SER A 7 25.12 21.13 -3.76
CA SER A 7 24.58 22.48 -3.62
C SER A 7 23.08 22.47 -3.30
N LEU A 8 22.32 21.54 -3.88
CA LEU A 8 20.88 21.40 -3.63
C LEU A 8 20.57 20.78 -2.26
N GLN A 9 21.40 19.83 -1.82
CA GLN A 9 21.22 19.15 -0.55
C GLN A 9 21.50 20.08 0.65
N ASN A 10 22.55 20.91 0.57
CA ASN A 10 22.83 21.93 1.59
C ASN A 10 21.76 23.04 1.66
N LYS A 11 21.15 23.39 0.52
CA LYS A 11 20.10 24.42 0.46
C LYS A 11 18.76 23.95 1.03
N ALA A 12 18.46 22.64 0.92
CA ALA A 12 17.29 22.03 1.52
C ALA A 12 17.42 21.85 3.04
N GLN A 13 18.61 21.48 3.53
CA GLN A 13 18.85 21.33 4.97
C GLN A 13 18.77 22.69 5.71
N HIS A 14 19.29 23.76 5.09
CA HIS A 14 19.28 25.11 5.67
C HIS A 14 17.88 25.77 5.69
N ALA A 15 16.91 25.24 4.92
CA ALA A 15 15.52 25.70 4.94
C ALA A 15 14.72 25.05 6.08
N LEU A 16 15.08 23.83 6.49
CA LEU A 16 14.40 23.10 7.56
C LEU A 16 14.75 23.62 8.96
N ASP A 17 15.99 24.08 9.18
CA ASP A 17 16.40 24.68 10.47
C ASP A 17 15.82 26.09 10.70
N LYS A 18 15.39 26.78 9.64
CA LYS A 18 14.74 28.10 9.73
C LYS A 18 13.23 28.03 9.97
N SER A 19 12.58 26.91 9.64
CA SER A 19 11.19 26.67 10.00
C SER A 19 11.15 26.02 11.38
N GLY A 20 10.88 26.80 12.43
CA GLY A 20 10.78 26.36 13.83
C GLY A 20 9.67 25.35 14.12
N PHE A 21 9.63 24.25 13.40
CA PHE A 21 8.66 23.16 13.49
C PHE A 21 9.16 22.02 14.40
N ALA A 22 10.46 22.04 14.79
CA ALA A 22 11.07 21.02 15.65
C ALA A 22 10.71 21.14 17.15
N SER A 23 9.94 22.16 17.56
CA SER A 23 9.60 22.40 18.98
C SER A 23 8.25 21.82 19.42
N LYS A 24 7.57 21.00 18.60
CA LYS A 24 6.29 20.39 18.98
C LYS A 24 6.18 18.92 18.55
N ILE A 25 6.92 18.02 19.21
CA ILE A 25 6.54 16.60 19.31
C ILE A 25 6.72 16.13 20.75
N PRO A 26 5.66 15.63 21.43
CA PRO A 26 5.75 15.13 22.80
C PRO A 26 6.53 13.80 22.88
N ALA A 27 7.38 13.71 23.90
CA ALA A 27 8.24 12.58 24.20
C ALA A 27 7.45 11.41 24.81
N ASN A 28 6.85 10.52 24.01
CA ASN A 28 6.43 9.21 24.52
C ASN A 28 6.17 8.11 23.48
N PHE A 29 7.12 7.83 22.59
CA PHE A 29 7.11 6.58 21.82
C PHE A 29 8.53 6.06 21.61
N GLN A 30 8.97 5.16 22.49
CA GLN A 30 10.12 4.29 22.29
C GLN A 30 9.63 2.90 21.85
N PRO A 31 10.11 2.33 20.73
CA PRO A 31 10.16 0.89 20.55
C PRO A 31 11.50 0.33 21.03
N ALA A 32 11.42 -0.79 21.74
CA ALA A 32 12.52 -1.47 22.40
C ALA A 32 13.42 -2.30 21.45
N ASN A 33 14.70 -2.33 21.83
CA ASN A 33 15.71 -3.37 21.66
C ASN A 33 16.14 -3.86 20.26
N PHE A 34 17.27 -3.32 19.80
CA PHE A 34 18.36 -4.12 19.21
C PHE A 34 19.70 -3.62 19.77
N GLN A 35 20.29 -4.39 20.68
CA GLN A 35 21.59 -4.12 21.28
C GLN A 35 22.71 -4.64 20.36
N THR A 36 23.52 -3.73 19.83
CA THR A 36 24.84 -4.03 19.26
C THR A 36 25.90 -3.53 20.24
N HIS A 37 26.61 -4.44 20.90
CA HIS A 37 27.70 -4.12 21.81
C HIS A 37 29.00 -3.83 21.03
N THR A 38 29.59 -2.66 21.25
CA THR A 38 30.98 -2.34 20.93
C THR A 38 31.73 -1.92 22.20
N THR A 39 32.98 -2.37 22.25
CA THR A 39 33.92 -2.59 23.36
C THR A 39 34.54 -1.35 24.00
N ALA A 40 34.75 -1.36 25.34
CA ALA A 40 35.98 -0.86 26.01
C ALA A 40 36.05 -1.24 27.51
N ALA A 41 37.27 -1.63 27.95
CA ALA A 41 37.84 -1.68 29.32
C ALA A 41 37.76 -2.98 30.18
N GLN A 42 38.87 -3.76 30.17
CA GLN A 42 39.74 -4.22 31.30
C GLN A 42 39.05 -4.84 32.56
N GLN A 43 39.30 -6.06 33.07
CA GLN A 43 40.48 -6.93 33.37
C GLN A 43 39.96 -8.28 34.03
N PRO A 44 40.76 -9.30 34.46
CA PRO A 44 41.61 -10.25 33.73
C PRO A 44 41.38 -11.78 34.10
N LEU A 45 42.22 -12.67 33.53
CA LEU A 45 42.62 -14.06 33.97
C LEU A 45 41.79 -15.31 33.56
N ASN A 46 42.26 -16.04 32.54
CA ASN A 46 42.84 -17.42 32.61
C ASN A 46 42.80 -18.15 31.25
N ALA A 47 43.89 -18.83 30.90
CA ALA A 47 44.21 -19.53 29.64
C ALA A 47 43.65 -20.99 29.58
N PRO A 48 44.04 -21.89 28.65
CA PRO A 48 44.66 -21.77 27.31
C PRO A 48 43.98 -22.65 26.20
N GLY A 49 44.33 -22.43 24.91
CA GLY A 49 44.44 -23.56 23.96
C GLY A 49 43.98 -23.38 22.50
N HIS A 50 44.96 -23.56 21.59
CA HIS A 50 44.89 -24.18 20.25
C HIS A 50 44.68 -23.32 18.99
N GLN A 51 45.60 -23.56 18.06
CA GLN A 51 45.89 -22.93 16.77
C GLN A 51 45.01 -23.47 15.63
N GLY A 52 44.88 -22.68 14.54
CA GLY A 52 44.90 -23.24 13.19
C GLY A 52 43.90 -22.68 12.18
N GLY A 53 44.41 -22.21 11.04
CA GLY A 53 43.72 -22.33 9.74
C GLY A 53 43.23 -21.03 9.10
N GLY A 54 43.83 -20.66 7.96
CA GLY A 54 43.59 -19.42 7.22
C GLY A 54 42.32 -19.38 6.36
N LYS A 55 41.92 -18.16 5.98
CA LYS A 55 40.89 -17.88 4.97
C LYS A 55 41.51 -17.22 3.74
N PRO A 56 41.15 -17.61 2.51
CA PRO A 56 41.54 -16.88 1.32
C PRO A 56 40.56 -15.73 1.02
N ASP A 57 41.14 -14.63 0.57
CA ASP A 57 40.47 -13.46 0.01
C ASP A 57 39.62 -13.82 -1.21
N SER A 58 38.39 -13.30 -1.26
CA SER A 58 37.60 -13.24 -2.50
C SER A 58 37.15 -11.81 -2.78
N ARG A 59 38.00 -11.10 -3.52
CA ARG A 59 37.63 -9.93 -4.33
C ARG A 59 36.45 -10.32 -5.25
N ARG A 60 35.35 -9.57 -5.21
CA ARG A 60 34.41 -9.51 -6.33
C ARG A 60 34.15 -8.06 -6.74
N ASN A 61 34.50 -7.85 -8.00
CA ASN A 61 34.42 -6.65 -8.79
C ASN A 61 32.96 -6.24 -9.02
N SER A 62 32.70 -4.94 -8.93
CA SER A 62 31.44 -4.29 -9.30
C SER A 62 31.28 -4.27 -10.81
N GLY A 63 30.22 -4.90 -11.31
CA GLY A 63 29.83 -4.92 -12.71
C GLY A 63 28.32 -4.70 -12.83
N SER A 64 28.00 -3.56 -13.44
CA SER A 64 26.72 -3.05 -13.93
C SER A 64 25.75 -4.08 -14.55
N SER A 65 24.49 -3.65 -14.61
CA SER A 65 23.47 -3.94 -15.64
C SER A 65 22.77 -5.29 -15.64
N GLY A 66 21.53 -5.30 -15.15
CA GLY A 66 20.51 -6.25 -15.57
C GLY A 66 19.58 -6.72 -14.45
N ARG A 67 18.57 -5.90 -14.11
CA ARG A 67 17.20 -6.30 -13.68
C ARG A 67 16.44 -5.10 -13.10
N PRO A 68 15.24 -4.79 -13.64
CA PRO A 68 14.08 -4.74 -12.74
C PRO A 68 12.80 -5.45 -13.22
N PHE A 69 12.72 -5.96 -14.46
CA PHE A 69 11.44 -6.53 -14.96
C PHE A 69 11.00 -7.86 -14.30
N ILE A 70 11.94 -8.67 -13.78
CA ILE A 70 11.61 -9.95 -13.15
C ILE A 70 11.11 -9.77 -11.71
N VAL A 71 11.66 -8.81 -10.96
CA VAL A 71 11.25 -8.56 -9.57
C VAL A 71 9.87 -7.92 -9.50
N ASP A 72 9.52 -7.04 -10.44
CA ASP A 72 8.19 -6.42 -10.45
C ASP A 72 7.08 -7.45 -10.79
N ASN A 73 7.33 -8.37 -11.72
CA ASN A 73 6.39 -9.45 -12.05
C ASN A 73 6.20 -10.43 -10.88
N ILE A 74 7.29 -10.81 -10.19
CA ILE A 74 7.23 -11.64 -8.98
C ILE A 74 6.43 -10.93 -7.87
N THR A 75 6.55 -9.61 -7.75
CA THR A 75 5.82 -8.84 -6.74
C THR A 75 4.31 -8.82 -7.02
N GLN A 76 3.91 -8.71 -8.29
CA GLN A 76 2.52 -8.81 -8.70
C GLN A 76 1.96 -10.22 -8.47
N GLN A 77 2.72 -11.27 -8.79
CA GLN A 77 2.34 -12.66 -8.54
C GLN A 77 2.23 -12.99 -7.04
N LEU A 78 3.17 -12.52 -6.22
CA LEU A 78 3.12 -12.67 -4.75
C LEU A 78 1.93 -11.93 -4.14
N ARG A 79 1.57 -10.74 -4.66
CA ARG A 79 0.38 -10.00 -4.20
C ARG A 79 -0.92 -10.71 -4.60
N ALA A 80 -0.98 -11.30 -5.79
CA ALA A 80 -2.11 -12.10 -6.24
C ALA A 80 -2.29 -13.35 -5.37
N LEU A 81 -1.20 -14.06 -5.05
CA LEU A 81 -1.20 -15.20 -4.13
C LEU A 81 -1.57 -14.77 -2.71
N HIS A 82 -1.01 -13.67 -2.20
CA HIS A 82 -1.36 -13.14 -0.88
C HIS A 82 -2.85 -12.79 -0.79
N ASN A 83 -3.47 -12.23 -1.84
CA ASN A 83 -4.90 -11.93 -1.85
C ASN A 83 -5.79 -13.18 -1.88
N GLN A 84 -5.30 -14.31 -2.43
CA GLN A 84 -5.99 -15.59 -2.40
C GLN A 84 -5.90 -16.26 -1.01
N TYR A 85 -4.80 -16.06 -0.30
CA TYR A 85 -4.50 -16.70 1.00
C TYR A 85 -4.61 -15.77 2.22
N ALA A 86 -5.05 -14.52 2.06
CA ALA A 86 -5.25 -13.59 3.17
C ALA A 86 -6.29 -14.12 4.18
N PRO A 87 -6.08 -13.87 5.49
CA PRO A 87 -6.60 -14.72 6.57
C PRO A 87 -8.11 -14.58 6.81
N GLN A 88 -8.70 -15.69 7.26
CA GLN A 88 -9.95 -15.89 8.00
C GLN A 88 -10.68 -14.60 8.44
N GLY A 89 -11.69 -14.18 7.68
CA GLY A 89 -12.56 -13.06 8.02
C GLY A 89 -13.87 -13.13 7.22
N PRO A 90 -14.91 -12.38 7.60
CA PRO A 90 -16.18 -12.40 6.88
C PRO A 90 -15.98 -12.07 5.39
N PRO A 91 -16.68 -12.77 4.48
CA PRO A 91 -16.43 -12.69 3.05
C PRO A 91 -16.53 -11.26 2.51
N ASP A 92 -17.49 -10.47 2.99
CA ASP A 92 -17.69 -9.06 2.61
C ASP A 92 -16.44 -8.19 2.86
N VAL A 93 -15.82 -8.31 4.05
CA VAL A 93 -14.62 -7.53 4.40
C VAL A 93 -13.45 -7.92 3.49
N ARG A 94 -13.34 -9.21 3.18
CA ARG A 94 -12.29 -9.75 2.32
C ARG A 94 -12.36 -9.19 0.90
N TYR A 95 -13.55 -9.15 0.30
CA TYR A 95 -13.71 -8.62 -1.05
C TYR A 95 -13.33 -7.14 -1.14
N VAL A 96 -13.73 -6.33 -0.16
CA VAL A 96 -13.33 -4.91 -0.11
C VAL A 96 -11.82 -4.76 0.12
N GLN A 97 -11.21 -5.61 0.95
CA GLN A 97 -9.75 -5.63 1.13
C GLN A 97 -9.02 -5.91 -0.19
N VAL A 98 -9.45 -6.93 -0.95
CA VAL A 98 -8.87 -7.26 -2.25
C VAL A 98 -9.00 -6.08 -3.22
N LEU A 99 -10.17 -5.41 -3.23
CA LEU A 99 -10.38 -4.22 -4.05
C LEU A 99 -9.39 -3.10 -3.69
N VAL A 100 -9.22 -2.78 -2.40
CA VAL A 100 -8.27 -1.75 -1.94
C VAL A 100 -6.82 -2.11 -2.31
N THR A 101 -6.44 -3.38 -2.18
CA THR A 101 -5.11 -3.86 -2.56
C THR A 101 -4.88 -3.76 -4.06
N ASN A 102 -5.85 -4.18 -4.88
CA ASN A 102 -5.74 -4.13 -6.33
C ASN A 102 -5.70 -2.68 -6.83
N ALA A 103 -6.54 -1.79 -6.27
CA ALA A 103 -6.51 -0.36 -6.57
C ALA A 103 -5.13 0.26 -6.23
N LYS A 104 -4.51 -0.15 -5.12
CA LYS A 104 -3.14 0.26 -4.79
C LYS A 104 -2.12 -0.26 -5.82
N GLY A 105 -2.30 -1.48 -6.30
CA GLY A 105 -1.50 -2.05 -7.40
C GLY A 105 -1.51 -1.15 -8.63
N VAL A 106 -2.70 -0.81 -9.10
CA VAL A 106 -2.87 0.09 -10.26
C VAL A 106 -2.16 1.43 -10.06
N SER A 107 -2.30 2.06 -8.90
CA SER A 107 -1.57 3.30 -8.58
C SER A 107 -0.05 3.11 -8.67
N LEU A 108 0.49 2.02 -8.11
CA LEU A 108 1.93 1.74 -8.16
C LEU A 108 2.42 1.49 -9.59
N ASP A 109 1.63 0.81 -10.42
CA ASP A 109 1.97 0.56 -11.82
C ASP A 109 2.08 1.89 -12.60
N TYR A 110 1.16 2.84 -12.38
CA TYR A 110 1.26 4.19 -12.96
C TYR A 110 2.45 5.00 -12.42
N GLN A 111 2.86 4.81 -11.15
CA GLN A 111 4.12 5.38 -10.67
C GLN A 111 5.33 4.79 -11.39
N GLY A 112 5.30 3.48 -11.71
CA GLY A 112 6.30 2.82 -12.55
C GLY A 112 6.39 3.45 -13.93
N VAL A 113 5.25 3.56 -14.62
CA VAL A 113 5.15 4.24 -15.93
C VAL A 113 5.73 5.66 -15.88
N GLY A 114 5.42 6.42 -14.83
CA GLY A 114 5.97 7.77 -14.65
C GLY A 114 7.49 7.81 -14.56
N ARG A 115 8.09 6.90 -13.79
CA ARG A 115 9.55 6.79 -13.65
C ARG A 115 10.22 6.33 -14.95
N ASP A 116 9.65 5.32 -15.60
CA ASP A 116 10.20 4.74 -16.82
C ASP A 116 10.13 5.74 -17.99
N ALA A 117 9.03 6.50 -18.10
CA ALA A 117 8.91 7.57 -19.08
C ALA A 117 9.94 8.70 -18.84
N GLN A 118 10.19 9.08 -17.59
CA GLN A 118 11.23 10.06 -17.26
C GLN A 118 12.65 9.53 -17.56
N ALA A 119 12.89 8.24 -17.38
CA ALA A 119 14.17 7.61 -17.77
C ALA A 119 14.33 7.60 -19.30
N LEU A 120 13.31 7.14 -20.03
CA LEU A 120 13.28 7.12 -21.50
C LEU A 120 13.48 8.52 -22.09
N SER A 121 12.88 9.55 -21.49
CA SER A 121 13.10 10.95 -21.87
C SER A 121 14.58 11.34 -21.83
N LYS A 122 15.30 10.96 -20.76
CA LYS A 122 16.73 11.24 -20.63
C LYS A 122 17.53 10.48 -21.68
N ASP A 123 17.18 9.22 -21.93
CA ASP A 123 17.86 8.41 -22.93
C ASP A 123 17.67 8.98 -24.34
N PHE A 124 16.46 9.44 -24.69
CA PHE A 124 16.21 10.13 -25.96
C PHE A 124 17.03 11.41 -26.11
N TYR A 125 17.08 12.22 -25.05
CA TYR A 125 17.87 13.46 -25.06
C TYR A 125 19.35 13.16 -25.27
N LEU A 126 19.92 12.28 -24.45
CA LEU A 126 21.36 11.96 -24.49
C LEU A 126 21.76 11.34 -25.83
N TRP A 127 20.97 10.38 -26.34
CA TRP A 127 21.21 9.77 -27.64
C TRP A 127 21.09 10.78 -28.79
N GLY A 128 20.10 11.67 -28.72
CA GLY A 128 19.85 12.72 -29.69
C GLY A 128 20.98 13.74 -29.83
N GLN A 129 21.72 14.02 -28.75
CA GLN A 129 22.86 14.95 -28.79
C GLN A 129 24.04 14.46 -29.65
N GLU A 130 24.11 13.15 -29.95
CA GLU A 130 25.15 12.54 -30.80
C GLU A 130 24.74 12.48 -32.29
N GLN A 131 23.53 12.92 -32.64
CA GLN A 131 22.97 12.85 -34.00
C GLN A 131 23.10 14.18 -34.76
N GLU A 132 22.72 14.15 -36.04
CA GLU A 132 22.64 15.33 -36.92
C GLU A 132 21.59 16.35 -36.41
N GLU A 133 21.70 17.62 -36.84
CA GLU A 133 20.94 18.75 -36.27
C GLU A 133 19.42 18.58 -36.34
N ASP A 134 18.91 18.00 -37.42
CA ASP A 134 17.49 17.72 -37.63
C ASP A 134 16.96 16.62 -36.70
N VAL A 135 17.70 15.52 -36.58
CA VAL A 135 17.39 14.42 -35.64
C VAL A 135 17.43 14.95 -34.21
N LYS A 136 18.43 15.77 -33.89
CA LYS A 136 18.58 16.39 -32.57
C LYS A 136 17.36 17.21 -32.16
N ASP A 137 16.87 18.15 -33.00
CA ASP A 137 15.67 18.94 -32.68
C ASP A 137 14.44 18.06 -32.42
N VAL A 138 14.22 17.05 -33.28
CA VAL A 138 13.11 16.11 -33.09
C VAL A 138 13.25 15.31 -31.79
N THR A 139 14.45 14.80 -31.50
CA THR A 139 14.70 14.03 -30.27
C THR A 139 14.59 14.88 -29.00
N ASP A 140 14.99 16.14 -29.02
CA ASP A 140 14.85 17.06 -27.88
C ASP A 140 13.37 17.33 -27.58
N ARG A 141 12.54 17.53 -28.61
CA ARG A 141 11.09 17.68 -28.46
C ARG A 141 10.43 16.40 -27.97
N LEU A 142 10.82 15.24 -28.52
CA LEU A 142 10.32 13.93 -28.06
C LEU A 142 10.72 13.67 -26.61
N ALA A 143 11.93 14.02 -26.21
CA ALA A 143 12.39 13.93 -24.84
C ALA A 143 11.52 14.78 -23.91
N PHE A 144 11.21 16.02 -24.30
CA PHE A 144 10.34 16.90 -23.52
C PHE A 144 8.91 16.34 -23.39
N VAL A 145 8.28 15.91 -24.49
CA VAL A 145 6.92 15.35 -24.47
C VAL A 145 6.87 14.07 -23.61
N THR A 146 7.89 13.22 -23.71
CA THR A 146 7.99 11.99 -22.91
C THR A 146 8.18 12.32 -21.42
N PHE A 147 8.95 13.36 -21.09
CA PHE A 147 9.08 13.85 -19.71
C PHE A 147 7.74 14.36 -19.15
N ALA A 148 7.02 15.16 -19.94
CA ALA A 148 5.71 15.67 -19.57
C ALA A 148 4.70 14.52 -19.35
N HIS A 149 4.72 13.51 -20.22
CA HIS A 149 3.93 12.29 -20.04
C HIS A 149 4.25 11.59 -18.72
N GLY A 150 5.53 11.43 -18.37
CA GLY A 150 5.93 10.81 -17.10
C GLY A 150 5.43 11.56 -15.86
N ASN A 151 5.44 12.91 -15.91
CA ASN A 151 4.87 13.75 -14.84
C ASN A 151 3.35 13.57 -14.72
N LEU A 152 2.64 13.54 -15.85
CA LEU A 152 1.19 13.31 -15.88
C LEU A 152 0.83 11.92 -15.34
N ALA A 153 1.58 10.88 -15.71
CA ALA A 153 1.38 9.53 -15.18
C ALA A 153 1.62 9.47 -13.66
N THR A 154 2.63 10.17 -13.16
CA THR A 154 2.90 10.28 -11.71
C THR A 154 1.78 11.00 -10.96
N ASN A 155 1.26 12.09 -11.53
CA ASN A 155 0.11 12.80 -10.96
C ASN A 155 -1.16 11.93 -10.94
N LEU A 156 -1.44 11.24 -12.05
CA LEU A 156 -2.54 10.27 -12.14
C LEU A 156 -2.42 9.19 -11.07
N ALA A 157 -1.21 8.67 -10.85
CA ALA A 157 -0.96 7.64 -9.86
C ALA A 157 -1.33 8.08 -8.43
N ASN A 158 -1.07 9.34 -8.09
CA ASN A 158 -1.41 9.92 -6.79
C ASN A 158 -2.93 10.06 -6.61
N GLU A 159 -3.62 10.55 -7.63
CA GLU A 159 -5.08 10.66 -7.61
C GLU A 159 -5.77 9.29 -7.57
N LEU A 160 -5.22 8.30 -8.28
CA LEU A 160 -5.67 6.90 -8.20
C LEU A 160 -5.43 6.31 -6.80
N ASP A 161 -4.35 6.68 -6.11
CA ASP A 161 -4.15 6.28 -4.71
C ASP A 161 -5.19 6.90 -3.78
N ALA A 162 -5.54 8.18 -4.01
CA ALA A 162 -6.57 8.88 -3.25
C ALA A 162 -7.96 8.27 -3.47
N ALA A 163 -8.27 7.86 -4.71
CA ALA A 163 -9.55 7.26 -5.08
C ALA A 163 -9.90 5.99 -4.30
N ARG A 164 -8.95 5.32 -3.63
CA ARG A 164 -9.21 4.14 -2.80
C ARG A 164 -9.65 4.46 -1.36
N ALA A 165 -9.58 5.73 -0.93
CA ALA A 165 -9.94 6.13 0.44
C ALA A 165 -11.39 5.77 0.83
N PRO A 166 -12.42 5.95 -0.02
CA PRO A 166 -13.80 5.56 0.31
C PRO A 166 -13.94 4.06 0.59
N PHE A 167 -13.23 3.21 -0.15
CA PHE A 167 -13.22 1.77 0.07
C PHE A 167 -12.47 1.37 1.35
N LYS A 168 -11.43 2.10 1.77
CA LYS A 168 -10.79 1.89 3.08
C LYS A 168 -11.78 2.16 4.22
N ASN A 169 -12.51 3.27 4.14
CA ASN A 169 -13.54 3.61 5.12
C ASN A 169 -14.65 2.54 5.16
N LEU A 170 -15.14 2.09 4.00
CA LEU A 170 -16.11 1.00 3.91
C LEU A 170 -15.58 -0.28 4.59
N ARG A 171 -14.33 -0.66 4.33
CA ARG A 171 -13.70 -1.82 4.96
C ARG A 171 -13.68 -1.68 6.48
N GLU A 172 -13.28 -0.52 7.00
CA GLU A 172 -13.21 -0.27 8.45
C GLU A 172 -14.57 -0.40 9.13
N ILE A 173 -15.63 0.10 8.50
CA ILE A 173 -17.00 -0.03 9.00
C ILE A 173 -17.46 -1.49 8.97
N LEU A 174 -17.19 -2.22 7.88
CA LEU A 174 -17.53 -3.64 7.78
C LEU A 174 -16.76 -4.49 8.81
N THR A 175 -15.48 -4.17 9.07
CA THR A 175 -14.68 -4.81 10.12
C THR A 175 -15.26 -4.54 11.51
N LYS A 176 -15.77 -3.33 11.76
CA LYS A 176 -16.47 -3.00 13.03
C LYS A 176 -17.80 -3.74 13.17
N ALA A 177 -18.50 -4.01 12.07
CA ALA A 177 -19.75 -4.76 12.06
C ALA A 177 -19.56 -6.29 12.13
N ALA A 178 -18.38 -6.81 11.77
CA ALA A 178 -18.08 -8.24 11.71
C ALA A 178 -18.37 -9.01 13.02
N PRO A 179 -18.01 -8.52 14.23
CA PRO A 179 -18.28 -9.24 15.47
C PRO A 179 -19.77 -9.45 15.74
N ARG A 180 -20.63 -8.49 15.35
CA ARG A 180 -22.09 -8.58 15.55
C ARG A 180 -22.69 -9.69 14.71
N LYS A 181 -22.26 -9.79 13.44
CA LYS A 181 -22.63 -10.90 12.55
C LYS A 181 -22.14 -12.25 13.08
N SER A 182 -20.93 -12.30 13.64
CA SER A 182 -20.41 -13.51 14.28
C SER A 182 -21.21 -13.92 15.52
N GLN A 183 -21.70 -12.96 16.32
CA GLN A 183 -22.54 -13.25 17.50
C GLN A 183 -23.91 -13.80 17.08
N LEU A 184 -24.54 -13.21 16.06
CA LEU A 184 -25.79 -13.73 15.50
C LEU A 184 -25.62 -15.15 14.93
N GLN A 185 -24.53 -15.41 14.19
CA GLN A 185 -24.20 -16.76 13.71
C GLN A 185 -23.96 -17.77 14.83
N ALA A 186 -23.37 -17.35 15.95
CA ALA A 186 -23.19 -18.20 17.11
C ALA A 186 -24.53 -18.59 17.76
N ILE A 187 -25.48 -17.65 17.86
CA ILE A 187 -26.84 -17.94 18.34
C ILE A 187 -27.56 -18.89 17.38
N ASP A 188 -27.46 -18.66 16.07
CA ASP A 188 -28.03 -19.56 15.05
C ASP A 188 -27.46 -20.98 15.14
N ALA A 189 -26.15 -21.10 15.37
CA ALA A 189 -25.50 -22.40 15.57
C ALA A 189 -25.96 -23.10 16.85
N GLN A 190 -26.19 -22.35 17.94
CA GLN A 190 -26.74 -22.90 19.19
C GLN A 190 -28.17 -23.39 18.99
N ILE A 191 -29.03 -22.61 18.32
CA ILE A 191 -30.40 -23.01 17.98
C ILE A 191 -30.39 -24.30 17.16
N LYS A 192 -29.59 -24.35 16.08
CA LYS A 192 -29.49 -25.54 15.22
C LYS A 192 -29.00 -26.78 15.96
N THR A 193 -28.02 -26.61 16.85
CA THR A 193 -27.50 -27.71 17.68
C THR A 193 -28.59 -28.23 18.62
N LEU A 194 -29.29 -27.34 19.31
CA LEU A 194 -30.40 -27.70 20.21
C LEU A 194 -31.54 -28.39 19.46
N GLN A 195 -31.92 -27.90 18.28
CA GLN A 195 -32.91 -28.54 17.41
C GLN A 195 -32.51 -29.95 16.98
N THR A 196 -31.24 -30.16 16.59
CA THR A 196 -30.73 -31.47 16.16
C THR A 196 -30.60 -32.45 17.34
N SER A 197 -30.28 -31.95 18.54
CA SER A 197 -30.16 -32.74 19.76
C SER A 197 -31.49 -32.95 20.52
N GLY A 198 -32.57 -32.32 20.05
CA GLY A 198 -33.86 -32.14 20.75
C GLY A 198 -34.64 -33.39 21.14
N GLY A 199 -34.19 -34.59 20.77
CA GLY A 199 -34.76 -35.85 21.25
C GLY A 199 -34.22 -36.36 22.60
N ARG A 200 -33.20 -35.71 23.21
CA ARG A 200 -32.49 -36.23 24.39
C ARG A 200 -32.58 -35.42 25.68
N ASN A 201 -33.01 -34.15 25.65
CA ASN A 201 -32.99 -33.28 26.84
C ASN A 201 -34.37 -32.64 27.13
N PRO A 202 -34.97 -32.87 28.31
CA PRO A 202 -36.16 -32.13 28.73
C PRO A 202 -35.81 -30.64 28.95
N GLY A 203 -36.64 -29.72 28.43
CA GLY A 203 -36.43 -28.27 28.51
C GLY A 203 -35.69 -27.63 27.34
N ALA A 204 -35.37 -28.40 26.29
CA ALA A 204 -34.73 -27.88 25.08
C ALA A 204 -35.62 -26.85 24.34
N GLU A 205 -36.95 -27.04 24.32
CA GLU A 205 -37.90 -26.14 23.65
C GLU A 205 -37.92 -24.73 24.28
N THR A 206 -37.93 -24.63 25.62
CA THR A 206 -37.88 -23.34 26.32
C THR A 206 -36.59 -22.58 26.01
N LYS A 207 -35.46 -23.29 25.95
CA LYS A 207 -34.15 -22.70 25.64
C LYS A 207 -34.03 -22.27 24.17
N ILE A 208 -34.66 -23.00 23.25
CA ILE A 208 -34.77 -22.59 21.85
C ILE A 208 -35.60 -21.30 21.75
N ALA A 209 -36.75 -21.22 22.43
CA ALA A 209 -37.59 -20.04 22.43
C ALA A 209 -36.87 -18.80 22.99
N GLU A 210 -36.07 -18.96 24.06
CA GLU A 210 -35.25 -17.89 24.62
C GLU A 210 -34.17 -17.41 23.62
N LEU A 211 -33.45 -18.32 22.98
CA LEU A 211 -32.44 -17.99 21.97
C LEU A 211 -33.05 -17.33 20.73
N GLU A 212 -34.25 -17.73 20.33
CA GLU A 212 -34.97 -17.08 19.23
C GLU A 212 -35.42 -15.66 19.59
N ALA A 213 -35.88 -15.44 20.82
CA ALA A 213 -36.22 -14.10 21.31
C ALA A 213 -34.97 -13.19 21.34
N GLU A 214 -33.85 -13.71 21.85
CA GLU A 214 -32.56 -13.00 21.86
C GLU A 214 -32.07 -12.69 20.44
N ARG A 215 -32.21 -13.65 19.52
CA ARG A 215 -31.89 -13.46 18.11
C ARG A 215 -32.71 -12.32 17.50
N ARG A 216 -34.03 -12.32 17.71
CA ARG A 216 -34.92 -11.26 17.20
C ARG A 216 -34.56 -9.90 17.77
N ARG A 217 -34.24 -9.81 19.06
CA ARG A 217 -33.77 -8.58 19.70
C ARG A 217 -32.53 -8.04 19.00
N ARG A 218 -31.51 -8.89 18.82
CA ARG A 218 -30.24 -8.49 18.18
C ARG A 218 -30.41 -8.08 16.71
N VAL A 219 -31.28 -8.74 15.96
CA VAL A 219 -31.58 -8.36 14.58
C VAL A 219 -32.18 -6.96 14.51
N ASN A 220 -33.12 -6.64 15.40
CA ASN A 220 -33.74 -5.30 15.44
C ASN A 220 -32.73 -4.22 15.87
N GLU A 221 -31.81 -4.55 16.80
CA GLU A 221 -30.73 -3.64 17.21
C GLU A 221 -29.69 -3.38 16.11
N ASP A 222 -29.45 -4.36 15.23
CA ASP A 222 -28.48 -4.27 14.13
C ASP A 222 -29.05 -3.66 12.83
N GLU A 223 -30.38 -3.65 12.67
CA GLU A 223 -31.08 -3.06 11.52
C GLU A 223 -30.61 -1.64 11.12
N PRO A 224 -30.53 -0.65 12.03
CA PRO A 224 -30.09 0.70 11.66
C PRO A 224 -28.65 0.73 11.15
N MET A 225 -27.78 -0.14 11.67
CA MET A 225 -26.38 -0.24 11.23
C MET A 225 -26.30 -0.85 9.83
N GLU A 226 -27.07 -1.89 9.53
CA GLU A 226 -27.09 -2.50 8.19
C GLU A 226 -27.63 -1.51 7.14
N MET A 227 -28.63 -0.69 7.47
CA MET A 227 -29.10 0.39 6.59
C MET A 227 -28.01 1.44 6.31
N GLN A 228 -27.25 1.83 7.33
CA GLN A 228 -26.11 2.74 7.17
C GLN A 228 -25.03 2.11 6.29
N ILE A 229 -24.69 0.83 6.52
CA ILE A 229 -23.72 0.09 5.69
C ILE A 229 -24.18 0.05 4.23
N ALA A 230 -25.45 -0.19 3.96
CA ALA A 230 -25.99 -0.20 2.59
C ALA A 230 -25.85 1.16 1.89
N THR A 231 -26.05 2.25 2.63
CA THR A 231 -25.85 3.61 2.12
C THR A 231 -24.38 3.89 1.83
N ILE A 232 -23.49 3.52 2.76
CA ILE A 232 -22.06 3.74 2.64
C ILE A 232 -21.46 2.91 1.50
N LYS A 233 -21.94 1.67 1.27
CA LYS A 233 -21.54 0.86 0.11
C LYS A 233 -21.79 1.61 -1.21
N ARG A 234 -22.97 2.20 -1.38
CA ARG A 234 -23.33 2.97 -2.59
C ARG A 234 -22.51 4.24 -2.72
N ASN A 235 -22.34 4.98 -1.63
CA ASN A 235 -21.55 6.22 -1.62
C ASN A 235 -20.07 5.97 -1.90
N ALA A 236 -19.49 4.90 -1.33
CA ALA A 236 -18.09 4.55 -1.54
C ALA A 236 -17.78 4.26 -3.02
N ILE A 237 -18.69 3.56 -3.72
CA ILE A 237 -18.55 3.31 -5.16
C ILE A 237 -18.62 4.64 -5.92
N LYS A 238 -19.66 5.44 -5.67
CA LYS A 238 -19.86 6.71 -6.37
C LYS A 238 -18.66 7.64 -6.20
N GLU A 239 -18.23 7.86 -4.96
CA GLU A 239 -17.12 8.78 -4.62
C GLU A 239 -15.78 8.28 -5.18
N SER A 240 -15.50 6.98 -5.07
CA SER A 240 -14.27 6.39 -5.63
C SER A 240 -14.19 6.54 -7.14
N GLU A 241 -15.29 6.24 -7.85
CA GLU A 241 -15.36 6.39 -9.30
C GLU A 241 -15.28 7.87 -9.70
N GLU A 242 -15.94 8.76 -8.98
CA GLU A 242 -15.91 10.20 -9.27
C GLU A 242 -14.49 10.77 -9.21
N ILE A 243 -13.72 10.45 -8.15
CA ILE A 243 -12.32 10.84 -8.03
C ILE A 243 -11.50 10.26 -9.19
N ARG A 244 -11.68 8.97 -9.49
CA ARG A 244 -10.94 8.29 -10.58
C ARG A 244 -11.22 8.94 -11.94
N TRP A 245 -12.48 9.14 -12.30
CA TRP A 245 -12.85 9.70 -13.59
C TRP A 245 -12.50 11.18 -13.71
N LYS A 246 -12.51 11.92 -12.59
CA LYS A 246 -12.01 13.30 -12.55
C LYS A 246 -10.51 13.34 -12.85
N ALA A 247 -9.72 12.47 -12.22
CA ALA A 247 -8.28 12.37 -12.46
C ALA A 247 -7.94 12.02 -13.92
N VAL A 248 -8.65 11.04 -14.49
CA VAL A 248 -8.47 10.65 -15.90
C VAL A 248 -8.83 11.78 -16.86
N LYS A 249 -9.88 12.55 -16.55
CA LYS A 249 -10.28 13.73 -17.35
C LYS A 249 -9.22 14.83 -17.31
N GLU A 250 -8.65 15.11 -16.14
CA GLU A 250 -7.61 16.13 -15.97
C GLU A 250 -6.35 15.78 -16.76
N VAL A 251 -5.90 14.53 -16.66
CA VAL A 251 -4.72 14.02 -17.39
C VAL A 251 -4.94 14.05 -18.90
N ARG A 252 -6.16 13.83 -19.37
CA ARG A 252 -6.48 13.96 -20.80
C ARG A 252 -6.38 15.40 -21.28
N ARG A 253 -6.76 16.37 -20.47
CA ARG A 253 -6.83 17.78 -20.87
C ARG A 253 -5.45 18.43 -20.96
N SER A 254 -4.59 18.17 -19.97
CA SER A 254 -3.27 18.81 -19.85
C SER A 254 -2.33 18.71 -21.07
N PRO A 255 -2.15 17.55 -21.75
CA PRO A 255 -1.21 17.46 -22.87
C PRO A 255 -1.67 18.15 -24.15
N PHE A 256 -2.98 18.33 -24.37
CA PHE A 256 -3.48 19.08 -25.52
C PHE A 256 -3.32 20.59 -25.33
N ASP A 257 -3.41 21.08 -24.09
CA ASP A 257 -3.24 22.50 -23.79
C ASP A 257 -1.73 22.91 -23.80
N LEU A 258 -0.80 21.98 -23.54
CA LEU A 258 0.65 22.24 -23.58
C LEU A 258 1.28 22.20 -24.99
N CYS A 259 0.68 21.47 -25.95
CA CYS A 259 1.21 21.34 -27.31
C CYS A 259 0.66 22.39 -28.31
N ILE A 260 -0.30 23.24 -27.91
CA ILE A 260 -0.93 24.26 -28.76
C ILE A 260 -0.35 25.68 -28.50
N LEU A 261 0.62 25.82 -27.59
CA LEU A 261 1.39 27.05 -27.36
C LEU A 261 2.83 26.88 -27.84
#